data_AF-A0A1Q5BKC2-F1
#
_entry.id   AF-A0A1Q5BKC2-F1
#
_cell.length_a   1.000
_cell.length_b   1.000
_cell.length_c   1.000
_cell.angle_alpha   90.00
_cell.angle_beta   90.00
_cell.angle_gamma   90.00
#
_symmetry.space_group_name_H-M   'P 1'
#
loop_
_entity.id
_entity.type
_entity.pdbx_description
1 polymer ?
#
loop_
_entity_poly.entity_id
_entity_poly.type
_entity_poly.pdbx_seq_one_letter_code
_entity_poly.pdbx_strand_id
1 'polypeptide(L)'
;MGKNDGTTVVTYASLDLAAGEIKKQAGELAKDLEEIRTMIANVSELWEGEAKQAYTTAQNRWRTDANAIRANLDDIAKKVLEASPTYRAGDKRAAANF
;
A
#
# COMPACT_ATOMS: atom_id res chain seq x y z
N MET A 1 3.09 1.77 -39.39
CA MET A 1 3.91 2.77 -38.67
C MET A 1 3.71 2.58 -37.17
N GLY A 2 4.62 1.83 -36.53
CA GLY A 2 4.60 1.56 -35.09
C GLY A 2 5.34 2.65 -34.31
N LYS A 3 4.67 3.76 -34.03
CA LYS A 3 5.19 4.83 -33.16
C LYS A 3 4.82 4.66 -31.68
N ASN A 4 3.99 3.68 -31.35
CA ASN A 4 3.43 3.52 -30.00
C ASN A 4 4.19 2.51 -29.13
N ASP A 5 5.05 1.66 -29.71
CA ASP A 5 5.70 0.56 -28.99
C ASP A 5 6.66 1.06 -27.89
N GLY A 6 7.51 2.04 -28.20
CA GLY A 6 8.43 2.64 -27.22
C GLY A 6 7.74 3.42 -26.09
N THR A 7 6.67 4.15 -26.39
CA THR A 7 5.90 4.90 -25.39
C THR A 7 5.16 3.97 -24.43
N THR A 8 4.61 2.88 -24.94
CA THR A 8 3.90 1.89 -24.14
C THR A 8 4.85 1.12 -23.22
N VAL A 9 6.04 0.71 -23.72
CA VAL A 9 7.09 0.08 -22.89
C VAL A 9 7.57 0.98 -21.75
N VAL A 10 7.84 2.27 -22.03
CA VAL A 10 8.24 3.25 -21.00
C VAL A 10 7.14 3.44 -19.96
N THR A 11 5.87 3.45 -20.40
CA THR A 11 4.72 3.57 -19.49
C THR A 11 4.60 2.35 -18.57
N TYR A 12 4.81 1.13 -19.07
CA TYR A 12 4.80 -0.07 -18.22
C TYR A 12 5.90 -0.07 -17.17
N ALA A 13 7.13 0.25 -17.59
CA ALA A 13 8.25 0.36 -16.65
C ALA A 13 7.96 1.39 -15.56
N SER A 14 7.30 2.51 -15.89
CA SER A 14 6.90 3.51 -14.91
C SER A 14 5.79 3.04 -13.94
N LEU A 15 4.84 2.22 -14.40
CA LEU A 15 3.79 1.64 -13.56
C LEU A 15 4.35 0.58 -12.59
N ASP A 16 5.23 -0.29 -13.08
CA ASP A 16 5.89 -1.30 -12.25
C ASP A 16 6.77 -0.63 -11.16
N LEU A 17 7.50 0.43 -11.53
CA LEU A 17 8.26 1.24 -10.57
C LEU A 17 7.34 1.91 -9.54
N ALA A 18 6.24 2.52 -9.98
CA ALA A 18 5.28 3.16 -9.08
C ALA A 18 4.66 2.16 -8.09
N ALA A 19 4.26 0.97 -8.56
CA ALA A 19 3.75 -0.09 -7.70
C ALA A 19 4.80 -0.58 -6.68
N GLY A 20 6.07 -0.69 -7.11
CA GLY A 20 7.19 -1.02 -6.23
C GLY A 20 7.39 0.03 -5.14
N GLU A 21 7.36 1.32 -5.49
CA GLU A 21 7.52 2.41 -4.53
C GLU A 21 6.35 2.48 -3.54
N ILE A 22 5.10 2.28 -3.99
CA ILE A 22 3.93 2.22 -3.10
C ILE A 22 4.08 1.08 -2.07
N LYS A 23 4.50 -0.12 -2.52
CA LYS A 23 4.74 -1.24 -1.61
C LYS A 23 5.84 -0.95 -0.58
N LYS A 24 6.92 -0.30 -1.01
CA LYS A 24 8.02 0.11 -0.14
C LYS A 24 7.52 1.10 0.93
N GLN A 25 6.82 2.16 0.51
CA GLN A 25 6.26 3.16 1.40
C GLN A 25 5.22 2.56 2.37
N ALA A 26 4.43 1.58 1.92
CA ALA A 26 3.51 0.85 2.78
C ALA A 26 4.24 0.03 3.87
N GLY A 27 5.37 -0.59 3.52
CA GLY A 27 6.22 -1.30 4.47
C GLY A 27 6.87 -0.37 5.50
N GLU A 28 7.39 0.78 5.05
CA GLU A 28 7.95 1.82 5.93
C GLU A 28 6.89 2.36 6.89
N LEU A 29 5.69 2.70 6.41
CA LEU A 29 4.61 3.17 7.25
C LEU A 29 4.16 2.14 8.28
N ALA A 30 4.13 0.84 7.92
CA ALA A 30 3.80 -0.23 8.86
C ALA A 30 4.82 -0.33 10.00
N LYS A 31 6.11 -0.13 9.69
CA LYS A 31 7.19 -0.09 10.68
C LYS A 31 7.05 1.11 11.62
N ASP A 32 6.80 2.30 11.07
CA ASP A 32 6.64 3.53 11.85
C ASP A 32 5.44 3.45 12.80
N LEU A 33 4.31 2.90 12.33
CA LEU A 33 3.12 2.68 13.15
C LEU A 33 3.39 1.72 14.31
N GLU A 34 4.22 0.70 14.09
CA GLU A 34 4.60 -0.27 15.13
C GLU A 34 5.61 0.32 16.14
N GLU A 35 6.50 1.18 15.68
CA GLU A 35 7.41 1.94 16.56
C GLU A 35 6.62 2.88 17.47
N ILE A 36 5.67 3.65 16.91
CA ILE A 36 4.77 4.50 17.69
C ILE A 36 3.98 3.67 18.70
N ARG A 37 3.42 2.53 18.27
CA ARG A 37 2.69 1.60 19.15
C ARG A 37 3.55 1.16 20.34
N THR A 38 4.80 0.82 20.09
CA THR A 38 5.74 0.35 21.12
C THR A 38 6.10 1.46 22.09
N MET A 39 6.34 2.68 21.59
CA MET A 39 6.61 3.84 22.44
C MET A 39 5.44 4.13 23.38
N ILE A 40 4.20 4.10 22.86
CA ILE A 40 3.00 4.33 23.69
C ILE A 40 2.85 3.19 24.72
N ALA A 41 3.10 1.94 24.33
CA ALA A 41 3.04 0.80 25.25
C ALA A 41 4.00 0.95 26.43
N ASN A 42 5.24 1.40 26.20
CA ASN A 42 6.20 1.64 27.26
C ASN A 42 5.74 2.74 28.23
N VAL A 43 5.15 3.82 27.72
CA VAL A 43 4.60 4.89 28.57
C VAL A 43 3.38 4.41 29.36
N SER A 44 2.60 3.49 28.80
CA SER A 44 1.38 2.96 29.42
C SER A 44 1.62 2.07 30.64
N GLU A 45 2.84 1.58 30.84
CA GLU A 45 3.20 0.79 32.03
C GLU A 45 3.02 1.59 33.32
N LEU A 46 3.11 2.92 33.25
CA LEU A 46 2.93 3.84 34.36
C LEU A 46 1.46 4.21 34.62
N TRP A 47 0.52 3.74 33.79
CA TRP A 47 -0.89 4.08 33.92
C TRP A 47 -1.66 3.05 34.73
N GLU A 48 -2.36 3.53 35.77
CA GLU A 48 -3.19 2.72 36.66
C GLU A 48 -4.66 3.18 36.61
N GLY A 49 -5.57 2.29 37.02
CA GLY A 49 -7.00 2.59 37.13
C GLY A 49 -7.66 2.97 35.81
N GLU A 50 -8.39 4.08 35.81
CA GLU A 50 -9.19 4.58 34.68
C GLU A 50 -8.32 4.90 33.45
N ALA A 51 -7.09 5.40 33.67
CA ALA A 51 -6.15 5.69 32.58
C ALA A 51 -5.77 4.43 31.78
N LYS A 52 -5.70 3.27 32.44
CA LYS A 52 -5.39 1.99 31.78
C LYS A 52 -6.53 1.50 30.90
N GLN A 53 -7.79 1.73 31.31
CA GLN A 53 -8.96 1.42 30.49
C GLN A 53 -9.08 2.35 29.29
N ALA A 54 -8.85 3.65 29.49
CA ALA A 54 -8.82 4.64 28.41
C ALA A 54 -7.73 4.28 27.38
N TYR A 55 -6.54 3.91 27.85
CA TYR A 55 -5.46 3.45 26.98
C TYR A 55 -5.84 2.20 26.19
N THR A 56 -6.40 1.18 26.84
CA THR A 56 -6.80 -0.06 26.15
C THR A 56 -7.78 0.25 25.00
N THR A 57 -8.71 1.17 25.22
CA THR A 57 -9.65 1.64 24.20
C THR A 57 -8.94 2.36 23.06
N ALA A 58 -8.04 3.31 23.38
CA ALA A 58 -7.26 4.05 22.39
C ALA A 58 -6.35 3.11 21.56
N GLN A 59 -5.74 2.13 22.21
CA GLN A 59 -4.87 1.13 21.60
C GLN A 59 -5.62 0.23 20.62
N ASN A 60 -6.84 -0.17 20.96
CA ASN A 60 -7.70 -0.93 20.06
C ASN A 60 -8.06 -0.12 18.81
N ARG A 61 -8.41 1.16 18.98
CA ARG A 61 -8.70 2.08 17.87
C ARG A 61 -7.47 2.28 16.99
N TRP A 62 -6.31 2.54 17.58
CA TRP A 62 -5.04 2.66 16.87
C TRP A 62 -4.77 1.45 15.98
N ARG A 63 -4.91 0.22 16.52
CA ARG A 63 -4.71 -1.00 15.76
C ARG A 63 -5.67 -1.11 14.56
N THR A 64 -6.94 -0.72 14.75
CA THR A 64 -7.92 -0.72 13.66
C THR A 64 -7.52 0.27 12.57
N ASP A 65 -7.16 1.49 12.94
CA ASP A 65 -6.78 2.56 12.00
C ASP A 65 -5.49 2.20 11.24
N ALA A 66 -4.48 1.69 11.94
CA ALA A 66 -3.23 1.22 11.34
C ALA A 66 -3.46 0.08 10.33
N ASN A 67 -4.30 -0.89 10.67
CA ASN A 67 -4.66 -1.98 9.75
C ASN A 67 -5.42 -1.47 8.51
N ALA A 68 -6.32 -0.49 8.68
CA ALA A 68 -7.05 0.11 7.57
C ALA A 68 -6.12 0.85 6.61
N ILE A 69 -5.16 1.63 7.14
CA ILE A 69 -4.15 2.32 6.33
C ILE A 69 -3.34 1.32 5.50
N ARG A 70 -2.83 0.24 6.12
CA ARG A 70 -2.10 -0.81 5.40
C ARG A 70 -2.95 -1.43 4.29
N ALA A 71 -4.20 -1.80 4.60
CA ALA A 71 -5.10 -2.41 3.63
C ALA A 71 -5.37 -1.48 2.43
N ASN A 72 -5.53 -0.19 2.66
CA ASN A 72 -5.72 0.80 1.60
C ASN A 72 -4.49 0.94 0.70
N LEU A 73 -3.27 0.94 1.28
CA LEU A 73 -2.04 0.99 0.49
C LEU A 73 -1.83 -0.27 -0.35
N ASP A 74 -2.13 -1.44 0.20
CA ASP A 74 -2.11 -2.70 -0.55
C ASP A 74 -3.12 -2.69 -1.71
N ASP A 75 -4.31 -2.14 -1.50
CA ASP A 75 -5.34 -1.99 -2.53
C ASP A 75 -4.91 -1.02 -3.64
N ILE A 76 -4.30 0.12 -3.26
CA ILE A 76 -3.73 1.07 -4.23
C ILE A 76 -2.62 0.41 -5.04
N ALA A 77 -1.70 -0.31 -4.41
CA ALA A 77 -0.62 -1.03 -5.09
C ALA A 77 -1.19 -2.06 -6.09
N LYS A 78 -2.24 -2.81 -5.71
CA LYS A 78 -2.93 -3.75 -6.59
C LYS A 78 -3.57 -3.03 -7.77
N LYS A 79 -4.29 -1.93 -7.55
CA LYS A 79 -4.94 -1.15 -8.62
C LYS A 79 -3.92 -0.58 -9.62
N VAL A 80 -2.76 -0.12 -9.14
CA VAL A 80 -1.68 0.34 -10.02
C VAL A 80 -1.12 -0.82 -10.84
N LEU A 81 -0.94 -2.00 -10.24
CA LEU A 81 -0.53 -3.21 -10.97
C LEU A 81 -1.58 -3.71 -11.96
N GLU A 82 -2.87 -3.61 -11.64
CA GLU A 82 -4.01 -3.99 -12.49
C GLU A 82 -4.30 -2.97 -13.61
N ALA A 83 -3.82 -1.74 -13.50
CA ALA A 83 -3.83 -0.80 -14.63
C ALA A 83 -2.84 -1.21 -15.73
N SER A 84 -1.80 -1.98 -15.38
CA SER A 84 -0.78 -2.50 -16.30
C SER A 84 -1.25 -3.57 -17.33
N PRO A 85 -2.11 -4.57 -17.01
CA PRO A 85 -2.36 -5.72 -17.87
C PRO A 85 -3.55 -5.55 -18.84
N THR A 86 -4.43 -4.56 -18.64
CA THR A 86 -5.63 -4.38 -19.48
C THR A 86 -5.28 -4.16 -20.96
N TYR A 87 -4.06 -3.72 -21.27
CA TYR A 87 -3.59 -3.60 -22.66
C TYR A 87 -2.87 -4.84 -23.21
N ARG A 88 -2.27 -5.72 -22.40
CA ARG A 88 -1.58 -6.94 -22.91
C ARG A 88 -2.53 -7.93 -23.59
N ALA A 89 -3.76 -8.05 -23.10
CA ALA A 89 -4.77 -8.92 -23.70
C ALA A 89 -5.42 -8.28 -24.95
N GLY A 90 -5.61 -6.95 -24.94
CA GLY A 90 -6.13 -6.19 -26.07
C GLY A 90 -5.18 -6.19 -27.26
N ASP A 91 -3.88 -5.96 -27.02
CA ASP A 91 -2.88 -5.89 -28.08
C ASP A 91 -2.51 -7.27 -28.62
N LYS A 92 -2.43 -8.32 -27.78
CA LYS A 92 -2.30 -9.71 -28.29
C LYS A 92 -3.50 -10.13 -29.14
N ARG A 93 -4.72 -9.70 -28.81
CA ARG A 93 -5.90 -9.97 -29.66
C ARG A 93 -5.88 -9.16 -30.95
N ALA A 94 -5.47 -7.90 -30.90
CA ALA A 94 -5.35 -7.06 -32.09
C ALA A 94 -4.25 -7.58 -33.02
N ALA A 95 -3.07 -7.93 -32.48
CA ALA A 95 -1.94 -8.49 -33.22
C ALA A 95 -2.15 -9.95 -33.68
N ALA A 96 -3.08 -10.70 -33.09
CA ALA A 96 -3.48 -12.02 -33.59
C ALA A 96 -4.57 -11.95 -34.67
N ASN A 97 -5.20 -10.78 -34.86
CA ASN A 97 -6.25 -10.54 -35.84
C ASN A 97 -5.75 -9.77 -37.08
N PHE A 98 -4.43 -9.52 -37.19
CA PHE A 98 -3.72 -8.98 -38.35
C PHE A 98 -2.58 -9.93 -38.73
#